data_AF-D1P8C8-F1
#
_entry.id   AF-D1P8C8-F1
#
_cell.length_a   1.000
_cell.length_b   1.000
_cell.length_c   1.000
_cell.angle_alpha   90.00
_cell.angle_beta   90.00
_cell.angle_gamma   90.00
#
_symmetry.space_group_name_H-M   'P 1'
#
loop_
_entity.id
_entity.type
_entity.pdbx_description
1 polymer ?
#
loop_
_entity_poly.entity_id
_entity_poly.type
_entity_poly.pdbx_seq_one_letter_code
_entity_poly.pdbx_strand_id
1 'polypeptide(L)'
;EHIRQSVRDILITPIGSRVIRRTYGSLLSELIDQPQNPALKLQLMSACYTALMKWEPRILLTRIGLSSTEAAKLMIDIEAIEQDSNQPINFSVDVGR
;
A
#
# COMPACT_ATOMS: atom_id res chain seq x y z
N GLU A 1 -10.65 -5.00 11.12
CA GLU A 1 -11.33 -4.25 10.03
C GLU A 1 -10.75 -2.86 9.78
N HIS A 2 -10.63 -2.01 10.80
CA HIS A 2 -10.19 -0.60 10.64
C HIS A 2 -8.81 -0.41 10.02
N ILE A 3 -7.82 -1.26 10.34
CA ILE A 3 -6.46 -1.18 9.78
C ILE A 3 -6.49 -1.44 8.27
N ARG A 4 -7.18 -2.49 7.83
CA ARG A 4 -7.31 -2.82 6.40
C ARG A 4 -7.92 -1.65 5.61
N GLN A 5 -8.96 -1.03 6.16
CA GLN A 5 -9.60 0.13 5.55
C GLN A 5 -8.65 1.33 5.46
N SER A 6 -7.95 1.64 6.56
CA SER A 6 -6.95 2.72 6.59
C SER A 6 -5.83 2.50 5.59
N VAL A 7 -5.25 1.29 5.54
CA VAL A 7 -4.21 0.89 4.61
C VAL A 7 -4.68 1.03 3.16
N ARG A 8 -5.89 0.55 2.85
CA ARG A 8 -6.49 0.75 1.53
C ARG A 8 -6.60 2.23 1.19
N ASP A 9 -7.14 3.04 2.08
CA ASP A 9 -7.34 4.48 1.84
C ASP A 9 -6.01 5.22 1.64
N ILE A 10 -4.95 4.85 2.35
CA ILE A 10 -3.60 5.40 2.18
C ILE A 10 -3.06 5.04 0.79
N LEU A 11 -3.14 3.77 0.39
CA LEU A 11 -2.54 3.27 -0.84
C LEU A 11 -3.26 3.79 -2.09
N ILE A 12 -4.59 3.85 -2.08
CA ILE A 12 -5.37 4.31 -3.25
C ILE A 12 -5.42 5.84 -3.39
N THR A 13 -5.04 6.60 -2.34
CA THR A 13 -5.05 8.06 -2.41
C THR A 13 -3.75 8.57 -3.06
N PRO A 14 -3.81 9.26 -4.21
CA PRO A 14 -2.61 9.84 -4.81
C PRO A 14 -2.10 11.02 -3.97
N ILE A 15 -0.79 11.10 -3.76
CA ILE A 15 -0.16 12.28 -3.14
C ILE A 15 -0.52 13.53 -3.95
N GLY A 16 -0.79 14.64 -3.25
CA GLY A 16 -1.16 15.91 -3.87
C GLY A 16 -2.65 16.06 -4.20
N SER A 17 -3.43 14.97 -4.22
CA SER A 17 -4.87 15.02 -4.53
C SER A 17 -5.73 15.69 -3.45
N ARG A 18 -5.29 15.64 -2.17
CA ARG A 18 -6.01 16.26 -1.04
C ARG A 18 -5.48 17.66 -0.75
N VAL A 19 -6.30 18.69 -1.01
CA VAL A 19 -5.94 20.12 -0.84
C VAL A 19 -5.45 20.46 0.57
N ILE A 20 -6.09 19.91 1.62
CA ILE A 20 -5.79 20.20 3.03
C ILE A 20 -4.69 19.28 3.59
N ARG A 21 -4.34 18.18 2.90
CA ARG A 21 -3.29 17.22 3.32
C ARG A 21 -2.52 16.70 2.11
N ARG A 22 -1.79 17.61 1.45
CA ARG A 22 -1.09 17.31 0.18
C ARG A 22 -0.09 16.16 0.28
N THR A 23 0.50 15.93 1.46
CA THR A 23 1.47 14.85 1.70
C THR A 23 0.83 13.50 1.98
N TYR A 24 -0.50 13.44 2.15
CA TYR A 24 -1.22 12.20 2.45
C TYR A 24 -1.42 11.38 1.19
N GLY A 25 -1.25 10.07 1.33
CA GLY A 25 -1.41 9.11 0.24
C GLY A 25 -0.12 8.36 -0.08
N SER A 26 -0.08 7.79 -1.27
CA SER A 26 1.06 7.06 -1.79
C SER A 26 1.43 7.51 -3.21
N LEU A 27 2.67 7.21 -3.62
CA LEU A 27 3.11 7.33 -5.01
C LEU A 27 2.60 6.16 -5.87
N LEU A 28 1.84 5.23 -5.30
CA LEU A 28 1.43 4.02 -5.99
C LEU A 28 0.59 4.32 -7.23
N SER A 29 -0.32 5.29 -7.14
CA SER A 29 -1.17 5.69 -8.28
C SER A 29 -0.37 6.20 -9.48
N GLU A 30 0.84 6.74 -9.29
CA GLU A 30 1.69 7.22 -10.40
C GLU A 30 2.54 6.08 -10.98
N LEU A 31 2.86 5.09 -10.15
CA LEU A 31 3.67 3.92 -10.53
C LEU A 31 2.84 2.87 -11.29
N ILE A 32 1.56 2.67 -10.95
CA ILE A 32 0.72 1.68 -11.63
C ILE A 32 0.47 1.99 -13.11
N ASP A 33 0.56 3.26 -13.50
CA ASP A 33 0.38 3.72 -14.88
C ASP A 33 1.65 3.51 -15.74
N GLN A 34 2.75 3.05 -15.15
CA GLN A 34 4.03 2.84 -15.83
C GLN A 34 4.15 1.43 -16.46
N PRO A 35 4.95 1.27 -17.53
CA PRO A 35 5.19 -0.03 -18.13
C PRO A 35 5.86 -1.00 -17.15
N GLN A 36 5.29 -2.20 -17.05
CA GLN A 36 5.72 -3.25 -16.13
C GLN A 36 7.17 -3.66 -16.38
N ASN A 37 8.04 -3.42 -15.40
CA ASN A 37 9.44 -3.84 -15.41
C ASN A 37 9.90 -4.26 -13.99
N PRO A 38 11.02 -4.98 -13.83
CA PRO A 38 11.48 -5.42 -12.52
C PRO A 38 11.77 -4.27 -11.54
N ALA A 39 12.26 -3.13 -12.03
CA ALA A 39 12.54 -1.96 -11.20
C ALA A 39 11.24 -1.33 -10.66
N LEU A 40 10.16 -1.35 -11.45
CA LEU A 40 8.84 -0.85 -11.05
C LEU A 40 8.29 -1.62 -9.85
N LYS A 41 8.50 -2.95 -9.80
CA LYS A 41 8.09 -3.76 -8.65
C LYS A 41 8.75 -3.28 -7.35
N LEU A 42 10.05 -2.99 -7.40
CA LEU A 42 10.77 -2.47 -6.24
C LEU A 42 10.29 -1.07 -5.85
N GLN A 43 10.01 -0.21 -6.84
CA GLN A 43 9.46 1.12 -6.60
C GLN A 43 8.06 1.06 -5.97
N LEU A 44 7.19 0.17 -6.45
CA LEU A 44 5.86 -0.06 -5.88
C LEU A 44 5.95 -0.52 -4.42
N MET A 45 6.83 -1.50 -4.14
CA MET A 45 7.07 -1.96 -2.77
C MET A 45 7.60 -0.83 -1.87
N SER A 46 8.56 -0.06 -2.36
CA SER A 46 9.13 1.10 -1.63
C SER A 46 8.08 2.18 -1.35
N ALA A 47 7.24 2.49 -2.34
CA ALA A 47 6.16 3.47 -2.20
C ALA A 47 5.12 3.02 -1.16
N CYS A 48 4.74 1.73 -1.17
CA CYS A 48 3.86 1.16 -0.15
C CYS A 48 4.48 1.26 1.23
N TYR A 49 5.73 0.82 1.37
CA TYR A 49 6.43 0.80 2.66
C TYR A 49 6.52 2.21 3.26
N THR A 50 6.92 3.19 2.45
CA THR A 50 7.05 4.58 2.87
C THR A 50 5.71 5.20 3.27
N ALA A 51 4.65 4.93 2.51
CA ALA A 51 3.32 5.46 2.80
C ALA A 51 2.75 4.86 4.10
N LEU A 52 2.85 3.54 4.29
CA LEU A 52 2.33 2.86 5.47
C LEU A 52 3.14 3.18 6.72
N MET A 53 4.47 3.24 6.63
CA MET A 53 5.32 3.64 7.75
C MET A 53 5.01 5.07 8.22
N LYS A 54 4.60 5.95 7.30
CA LYS A 54 4.28 7.35 7.62
C LYS A 54 2.86 7.52 8.19
N TRP A 55 1.88 6.79 7.67
CA TRP A 55 0.46 7.06 7.94
C TRP A 55 -0.24 5.98 8.78
N GLU A 56 0.35 4.81 8.96
CA GLU A 56 -0.20 3.70 9.73
C GLU A 56 0.81 3.17 10.78
N PRO A 57 1.11 3.93 11.85
CA PRO A 57 2.11 3.54 12.85
C PRO A 57 1.65 2.37 13.74
N ARG A 58 0.37 1.98 13.67
CA ARG A 58 -0.18 0.86 14.46
C ARG A 58 0.30 -0.50 13.96
N ILE A 59 0.90 -0.57 12.77
CA ILE A 59 1.39 -1.82 12.19
C ILE A 59 2.88 -1.73 11.93
N LEU A 60 3.61 -2.80 12.26
CA LEU A 60 4.99 -3.00 11.85
C LEU A 60 5.00 -3.92 10.64
N LEU A 61 5.34 -3.37 9.49
CA LEU A 61 5.33 -4.09 8.23
C LEU A 61 6.48 -5.11 8.17
N THR A 62 6.16 -6.39 7.94
CA THR A 62 7.17 -7.46 7.84
C THR A 62 7.40 -7.89 6.40
N ARG A 63 6.35 -7.90 5.57
CA ARG A 63 6.46 -8.29 4.16
C ARG A 63 5.40 -7.61 3.30
N ILE A 64 5.80 -7.26 2.09
CA ILE A 64 4.91 -6.84 1.00
C ILE A 64 5.08 -7.82 -0.16
N GLY A 65 3.96 -8.37 -0.64
CA GLY A 65 3.86 -9.07 -1.91
C GLY A 65 3.10 -8.22 -2.93
N LEU A 66 3.48 -8.37 -4.19
CA LEU A 66 2.74 -7.84 -5.33
C LEU A 66 2.24 -9.03 -6.14
N SER A 67 0.93 -9.14 -6.28
CA SER A 67 0.28 -10.15 -7.11
C SER A 67 -0.60 -9.47 -8.16
N SER A 68 -0.65 -10.05 -9.36
CA SER A 68 -1.58 -9.61 -10.41
C SER A 68 -2.62 -10.69 -10.58
N THR A 69 -3.89 -10.31 -10.54
CA THR A 69 -4.98 -11.23 -10.88
C THR A 69 -5.13 -11.35 -12.39
N GLU A 70 -5.81 -12.40 -12.85
CA GLU A 70 -6.15 -12.59 -14.27
C GLU A 70 -6.99 -11.44 -14.83
N ALA A 71 -7.71 -10.71 -13.96
CA ALA A 71 -8.51 -9.54 -14.32
C ALA A 71 -7.70 -8.23 -14.44
N ALA A 72 -6.37 -8.31 -14.58
CA ALA A 72 -5.45 -7.18 -14.63
C ALA A 72 -5.47 -6.26 -13.39
N LYS A 73 -6.03 -6.73 -12.28
CA LYS A 73 -6.00 -6.00 -11.01
C LYS A 73 -4.71 -6.28 -10.27
N LEU A 74 -4.04 -5.21 -9.86
CA LEU A 74 -2.88 -5.27 -8.99
C LEU A 74 -3.34 -5.42 -7.53
N MET A 75 -2.88 -6.49 -6.88
CA MET A 75 -3.14 -6.80 -5.49
C MET A 75 -1.84 -6.63 -4.69
N ILE A 76 -1.95 -6.04 -3.51
CA ILE A 76 -0.85 -5.89 -2.57
C ILE A 76 -1.13 -6.79 -1.38
N ASP A 77 -0.29 -7.80 -1.22
CA ASP A 77 -0.33 -8.72 -0.10
C ASP A 77 0.52 -8.14 1.03
N ILE A 78 -0.07 -7.93 2.20
CA ILE A 78 0.59 -7.29 3.34
C ILE A 78 0.62 -8.27 4.49
N GLU A 79 1.81 -8.49 5.01
CA GLU A 79 2.05 -9.15 6.29
C GLU A 79 2.66 -8.12 7.23
N ALA A 80 2.09 -7.99 8.42
CA ALA A 80 2.52 -7.04 9.44
C ALA A 80 2.21 -7.56 10.84
N ILE A 81 2.75 -6.90 11.85
CA ILE A 81 2.43 -7.14 13.26
C ILE A 81 1.72 -5.90 13.79
N GLU A 82 0.52 -6.06 14.34
CA GLU A 82 -0.19 -4.98 15.03
C GLU A 82 0.53 -4.66 16.35
N GLN A 83 0.92 -3.40 16.54
CA GLN A 83 1.74 -2.97 17.68
C GLN A 83 1.00 -3.08 19.02
N ASP A 84 -0.30 -2.85 19.03
CA ASP A 84 -1.10 -2.84 20.27
C ASP A 84 -1.35 -4.26 20.82
N SER A 85 -1.64 -5.22 19.93
CA SER A 85 -1.98 -6.60 20.30
C SER A 85 -0.80 -7.57 20.15
N ASN A 86 0.27 -7.14 19.47
CA ASN A 86 1.40 -7.97 19.04
C ASN A 86 0.98 -9.22 18.23
N GLN A 87 -0.14 -9.13 17.51
CA GLN A 87 -0.64 -10.21 16.67
C GLN A 87 -0.22 -10.03 15.20
N PRO A 88 0.13 -11.12 14.51
CA PRO A 88 0.36 -11.08 13.07
C PRO A 88 -0.96 -10.82 12.35
N ILE A 89 -0.96 -9.86 11.44
CA ILE A 89 -2.05 -9.57 10.54
C ILE A 89 -1.59 -9.82 9.11
N ASN A 90 -2.42 -10.52 8.34
CA ASN A 90 -2.23 -10.71 6.92
C ASN A 90 -3.50 -10.33 6.18
N PHE A 91 -3.37 -9.56 5.12
CA PHE A 91 -4.48 -9.20 4.26
C PHE A 91 -3.98 -8.70 2.91
N SER A 92 -4.83 -8.83 1.90
CA SER A 92 -4.56 -8.34 0.56
C SER A 92 -5.44 -7.14 0.25
N VAL A 93 -4.89 -6.15 -0.45
CA VAL A 93 -5.60 -4.93 -0.86
C VAL A 93 -5.57 -4.78 -2.38
N ASP A 94 -6.75 -4.65 -2.98
CA ASP A 94 -6.90 -4.29 -4.38
C ASP A 94 -6.57 -2.80 -4.57
N VAL A 95 -5.54 -2.53 -5.38
CA VAL A 95 -5.09 -1.19 -5.79
C VAL A 95 -5.23 -0.98 -7.30
N GLY A 96 -5.74 -1.98 -8.02
CA GLY A 96 -6.06 -1.88 -9.45
C GLY A 96 -7.30 -1.01 -9.66
N ARG A 97 -7.23 -0.08 -10.60
CA ARG A 97 -8.37 0.72 -11.04
C ARG A 97 -9.28 -0.08 -11.96
#